data_AF-A0A960QPL7-F1
#
_entry.id   AF-A0A960QPL7-F1
#
_cell.length_a   1.000
_cell.length_b   1.000
_cell.length_c   1.000
_cell.angle_alpha   90.00
_cell.angle_beta   90.00
_cell.angle_gamma   90.00
#
_symmetry.space_group_name_H-M   'P 1'
#
loop_
_entity.id
_entity.type
_entity.pdbx_description
1 polymer ?
#
loop_
_entity_poly.entity_id
_entity_poly.type
_entity_poly.pdbx_seq_one_letter_code
_entity_poly.pdbx_strand_id
1 'polypeptide(L)'
;MNEFTCRVTTHGKQQLELQLTCPLAWHRKKVRYRISVYLFFPPQLQMTASRYGVKSFLQDIISYTRFTTPMMSLQMLLDPANDKSPFVRIPRYLNKAKVGGDLDEKSVEFELKSLINIYQRQLKDTLRQLKKLAGVEGTRKDAVHQAQSTLRDMEAILAQLRQELRPRFLEANIPDPLRQAFEWSDESISLSTEKFYFRLHGLCNRREGLDDLEAEVSRKLEVEAIYRASRGFPSQVDPASSDQNFAFLQQESMLKKWAQKTYYMTQEKMRSVQHLTTLLMAVAAMVAMLFAVVATFLANHYFPQNSVPFALMLIVAYAFKDRIKETLRAVFLSFLPRLVSDRRNKLISPTGKVIGNSSLHVAFN
;
A
#
# COMPACT_ATOMS: atom_id res chain seq x y z
N MET A 1 -14.48 3.12 17.83
CA MET A 1 -13.84 4.10 16.94
C MET A 1 -12.39 3.71 16.80
N ASN A 2 -11.83 3.63 15.58
CA ASN A 2 -10.40 3.34 15.45
C ASN A 2 -9.62 4.55 15.97
N GLU A 3 -8.75 4.33 16.95
CA GLU A 3 -7.82 5.35 17.40
C GLU A 3 -6.65 5.47 16.43
N PHE A 4 -5.96 6.60 16.47
CA PHE A 4 -4.68 6.73 15.81
C PHE A 4 -3.71 5.72 16.42
N THR A 5 -3.09 4.89 15.58
CA THR A 5 -2.10 3.92 16.04
C THR A 5 -0.84 4.00 15.19
N CYS A 6 0.31 3.93 15.85
CA CYS A 6 1.61 3.80 15.23
C CYS A 6 2.21 2.46 15.66
N ARG A 7 2.60 1.63 14.70
CA ARG A 7 3.36 0.40 14.94
C ARG A 7 4.67 0.47 14.18
N VAL A 8 5.75 0.18 14.89
CA VAL A 8 7.08 0.02 14.30
C VAL A 8 7.41 -1.47 14.24
N THR A 9 7.82 -1.94 13.08
CA THR A 9 8.26 -3.33 12.87
C THR A 9 9.50 -3.37 12.01
N THR A 10 10.31 -4.40 12.18
CA THR A 10 11.40 -4.72 11.25
C THR A 10 10.82 -5.36 9.99
N HIS A 11 11.32 -4.96 8.83
CA HIS A 11 10.99 -5.56 7.54
C HIS A 11 12.25 -6.14 6.92
N GLY A 12 12.42 -7.45 7.02
CA GLY A 12 13.68 -8.11 6.68
C GLY A 12 14.83 -7.64 7.59
N LYS A 13 16.06 -7.69 7.07
CA LYS A 13 17.28 -7.39 7.83
C LYS A 13 17.69 -5.91 7.81
N GLN A 14 17.20 -5.13 6.85
CA GLN A 14 17.74 -3.80 6.52
C GLN A 14 16.69 -2.69 6.51
N GLN A 15 15.41 -2.99 6.74
CA GLN A 15 14.35 -1.99 6.63
C GLN A 15 13.53 -1.92 7.92
N LEU A 16 13.09 -0.71 8.23
CA LEU A 16 12.12 -0.43 9.28
C LEU A 16 10.80 -0.03 8.62
N GLU A 17 9.71 -0.63 9.07
CA GLU A 17 8.37 -0.33 8.61
C GLU A 17 7.60 0.41 9.72
N LEU A 18 7.11 1.61 9.39
CA LEU A 18 6.25 2.41 10.25
C LEU A 18 4.83 2.36 9.71
N GLN A 19 3.94 1.67 10.42
CA GLN A 19 2.52 1.55 10.08
C GLN A 19 1.70 2.54 10.90
N LEU A 20 1.10 3.51 10.22
CA LEU A 20 0.27 4.56 10.80
C LEU A 20 -1.19 4.35 10.40
N THR A 21 -2.08 4.18 11.38
CA THR A 21 -3.52 4.08 11.14
C THR A 21 -4.17 5.44 11.40
N CYS A 22 -4.73 6.05 10.35
CA CYS A 22 -5.43 7.33 10.44
C CYS A 22 -6.95 7.12 10.34
N PRO A 23 -7.75 7.42 11.38
CA PRO A 23 -9.17 7.11 11.40
C PRO A 23 -10.01 8.13 10.63
N LEU A 24 -10.74 7.67 9.62
CA LEU A 24 -11.63 8.53 8.83
C LEU A 24 -12.88 8.91 9.63
N ALA A 25 -13.13 10.21 9.76
CA ALA A 25 -14.37 10.74 10.31
C ALA A 25 -15.46 10.80 9.22
N TRP A 26 -16.36 9.80 9.19
CA TRP A 26 -17.39 9.67 8.15
C TRP A 26 -18.34 10.87 8.05
N HIS A 27 -18.51 11.63 9.14
CA HIS A 27 -19.34 12.84 9.16
C HIS A 27 -18.66 14.06 8.52
N ARG A 28 -17.36 13.98 8.18
CA ARG A 28 -16.60 15.10 7.61
C ARG A 28 -16.28 14.85 6.14
N LYS A 29 -16.59 15.85 5.30
CA LYS A 29 -16.21 15.84 3.87
C LYS A 29 -14.69 15.86 3.64
N LYS A 30 -13.93 16.45 4.58
CA LYS A 30 -12.47 16.55 4.52
C LYS A 30 -11.88 16.28 5.90
N VAL A 31 -10.81 15.49 5.95
CA VAL A 31 -10.03 15.24 7.16
C VAL A 31 -8.57 15.54 6.88
N ARG A 32 -7.89 16.17 7.85
CA ARG A 32 -6.47 16.52 7.76
C ARG A 32 -5.75 15.89 8.94
N TYR A 33 -4.66 15.19 8.66
CA TYR A 33 -3.75 14.66 9.68
C TYR A 33 -2.41 15.37 9.56
N ARG A 34 -1.80 15.68 10.70
CA ARG A 34 -0.41 16.13 10.79
C ARG A 34 0.31 15.14 11.68
N ILE A 35 1.35 14.50 11.14
CA ILE A 35 2.13 13.48 11.83
C ILE A 35 3.55 13.99 11.90
N SER A 36 4.08 14.12 13.11
CA SER A 36 5.47 14.47 13.37
C SER A 36 6.22 13.21 13.81
N VAL A 37 7.26 12.83 13.08
CA VAL A 37 8.10 11.68 13.40
C VAL A 37 9.50 12.19 13.73
N TYR A 38 9.97 11.87 14.93
CA TYR A 38 11.31 12.21 15.39
C TYR A 38 12.15 10.93 15.39
N LEU A 39 13.22 10.92 14.61
CA LEU A 39 14.15 9.81 14.51
C LEU A 39 15.47 10.21 15.17
N PHE A 40 15.91 9.42 16.15
CA PHE A 40 17.15 9.65 16.87
C PHE A 40 18.16 8.58 16.46
N PHE A 41 19.30 9.00 15.94
CA PHE A 41 20.37 8.12 15.46
C PHE A 41 21.61 8.26 16.34
N PRO A 42 22.30 7.16 16.68
CA PRO A 42 23.61 7.24 17.31
C PRO A 42 24.60 8.04 16.45
N PRO A 43 25.47 8.88 17.05
CA PRO A 43 26.44 9.69 16.31
C PRO A 43 27.33 8.90 15.34
N GLN A 44 27.61 7.63 15.65
CA GLN A 44 28.45 6.73 14.86
C GLN A 44 27.86 6.44 13.48
N LEU A 45 26.53 6.55 13.30
CA LEU A 45 25.87 6.37 12.01
C LEU A 45 26.05 7.56 11.07
N GLN A 46 26.59 8.68 11.57
CA GLN A 46 26.86 9.89 10.79
C GLN A 46 25.65 10.39 9.97
N MET A 47 24.44 10.20 10.50
CA MET A 47 23.17 10.63 9.90
C MET A 47 22.95 12.14 10.08
N THR A 48 23.84 12.96 9.54
CA THR A 48 23.79 14.43 9.66
C THR A 48 23.29 15.09 8.38
N ALA A 49 22.90 16.37 8.49
CA ALA A 49 22.49 17.19 7.35
C ALA A 49 23.56 17.27 6.25
N SER A 50 24.85 17.30 6.65
CA SER A 50 25.99 17.46 5.74
C SER A 50 26.41 16.17 5.04
N ARG A 51 26.31 15.01 5.71
CA ARG A 51 26.75 13.72 5.15
C ARG A 51 25.65 12.96 4.44
N TYR A 52 24.46 12.93 5.02
CA TYR A 52 23.34 12.18 4.47
C TYR A 52 22.29 13.10 3.87
N GLY A 53 21.82 14.08 4.65
CA GLY A 53 20.95 15.16 4.18
C GLY A 53 19.53 14.76 3.77
N VAL A 54 18.71 15.78 3.48
CA VAL A 54 17.28 15.63 3.17
C VAL A 54 17.03 14.83 1.89
N LYS A 55 17.83 15.06 0.84
CA LYS A 55 17.65 14.41 -0.47
C LYS A 55 17.80 12.89 -0.37
N SER A 56 18.88 12.42 0.27
CA SER A 56 19.17 10.99 0.44
C SER A 56 18.15 10.34 1.37
N PHE A 57 17.80 10.98 2.49
CA PHE A 57 16.74 10.50 3.38
C PHE A 57 15.42 10.28 2.65
N LEU A 58 15.02 11.24 1.81
CA LEU A 58 13.81 11.09 1.03
C LEU A 58 13.92 9.94 0.02
N GLN A 59 15.07 9.76 -0.65
CA GLN A 59 15.27 8.64 -1.59
C GLN A 59 15.10 7.28 -0.91
N ASP A 60 15.52 7.17 0.35
CA ASP A 60 15.41 5.94 1.13
C ASP A 60 14.02 5.75 1.78
N ILE A 61 13.20 6.81 1.83
CA ILE A 61 11.81 6.71 2.27
C ILE A 61 10.90 6.27 1.12
N ILE A 62 10.27 5.12 1.37
CA ILE A 62 9.15 4.61 0.59
C ILE A 62 7.87 4.77 1.41
N SER A 63 6.91 5.51 0.88
CA SER A 63 5.60 5.72 1.52
C SER A 63 4.50 5.08 0.68
N TYR A 64 3.69 4.25 1.33
CA TYR A 64 2.48 3.72 0.74
C TYR A 64 1.26 4.18 1.54
N THR A 65 0.18 4.49 0.84
CA THR A 65 -1.10 4.80 1.45
C THR A 65 -2.11 3.78 0.96
N ARG A 66 -2.88 3.20 1.87
CA ARG A 66 -3.92 2.24 1.52
C ARG A 66 -5.14 2.39 2.42
N PHE A 67 -6.30 2.02 1.88
CA PHE A 67 -7.47 1.79 2.73
C PHE A 67 -7.23 0.57 3.62
N THR A 68 -7.79 0.62 4.82
CA THR A 68 -7.86 -0.57 5.68
C THR A 68 -8.93 -1.50 5.10
N THR A 69 -8.68 -2.81 5.13
CA THR A 69 -9.69 -3.82 4.78
C THR A 69 -10.98 -3.55 5.58
N PRO A 70 -12.18 -3.64 4.98
CA PRO A 70 -13.43 -3.54 5.72
C PRO A 70 -13.48 -4.53 6.90
N MET A 71 -14.13 -4.14 7.99
CA MET A 71 -14.46 -5.04 9.08
C MET A 71 -15.73 -5.80 8.71
N MET A 72 -15.62 -7.10 8.44
CA MET A 72 -16.73 -7.97 8.09
C MET A 72 -16.42 -9.38 8.59
N SER A 73 -17.31 -9.97 9.37
CA SER A 73 -17.15 -11.35 9.86
C SER A 73 -17.40 -12.38 8.75
N LEU A 74 -17.04 -13.64 8.98
CA LEU A 74 -17.36 -14.71 8.03
C LEU A 74 -18.88 -14.87 7.86
N GLN A 75 -19.65 -14.75 8.94
CA GLN A 75 -21.12 -14.77 8.89
C GLN A 75 -21.69 -13.63 8.06
N MET A 76 -21.14 -12.41 8.18
CA MET A 76 -21.56 -11.28 7.35
C MET A 76 -21.19 -11.46 5.87
N LEU A 77 -20.13 -12.21 5.55
CA LEU A 77 -19.82 -12.60 4.17
C LEU A 77 -20.88 -13.56 3.61
N LEU A 78 -21.33 -14.51 4.43
CA LEU A 78 -22.32 -15.53 4.06
C LEU A 78 -23.76 -14.98 4.01
N ASP A 79 -24.05 -13.91 4.74
CA ASP A 79 -25.40 -13.32 4.84
C ASP A 79 -25.92 -12.82 3.48
N PRO A 80 -26.97 -13.45 2.91
CA PRO A 80 -27.55 -13.04 1.63
C PRO A 80 -28.22 -11.66 1.68
N ALA A 81 -28.64 -11.19 2.86
CA ALA A 81 -29.23 -9.87 3.03
C ALA A 81 -28.18 -8.75 3.09
N ASN A 82 -26.89 -9.10 3.19
CA ASN A 82 -25.82 -8.13 3.22
C ASN A 82 -25.39 -7.71 1.81
N ASP A 83 -25.99 -6.64 1.29
CA ASP A 83 -25.67 -6.03 -0.01
C ASP A 83 -24.20 -5.63 -0.21
N LYS A 84 -23.43 -5.55 0.88
CA LYS A 84 -21.99 -5.21 0.85
C LYS A 84 -21.10 -6.44 0.75
N SER A 85 -21.64 -7.65 0.93
CA SER A 85 -20.87 -8.89 0.82
C SER A 85 -20.37 -9.10 -0.62
N PRO A 86 -19.07 -9.40 -0.82
CA PRO A 86 -18.55 -9.85 -2.11
C PRO A 86 -19.33 -11.03 -2.70
N PHE A 87 -19.82 -11.95 -1.85
CA PHE A 87 -20.62 -13.09 -2.31
C PHE A 87 -22.01 -12.70 -2.84
N VAL A 88 -22.55 -11.54 -2.47
CA VAL A 88 -23.78 -10.99 -3.05
C VAL A 88 -23.46 -10.14 -4.29
N ARG A 89 -22.39 -9.34 -4.21
CA ARG A 89 -22.05 -8.37 -5.25
C ARG A 89 -21.48 -9.01 -6.52
N ILE A 90 -20.64 -10.04 -6.41
CA ILE A 90 -20.07 -10.73 -7.57
C ILE A 90 -21.19 -11.33 -8.45
N PRO A 91 -22.10 -12.19 -7.92
CA PRO A 91 -23.25 -12.67 -8.69
C PRO A 91 -24.07 -11.55 -9.33
N ARG A 92 -24.27 -10.43 -8.64
CA ARG A 92 -25.02 -9.29 -9.18
C ARG A 92 -24.35 -8.68 -10.41
N TYR A 93 -23.03 -8.52 -10.38
CA TYR A 93 -22.28 -8.03 -11.55
C TYR A 93 -22.33 -9.04 -12.72
N LEU A 94 -22.15 -10.33 -12.43
CA LEU A 94 -22.22 -11.39 -13.45
C LEU A 94 -23.61 -11.50 -14.07
N ASN A 95 -24.67 -11.45 -13.27
CA ASN A 95 -26.05 -11.51 -13.74
C ASN A 95 -26.44 -10.28 -14.57
N LYS A 96 -25.98 -9.08 -14.18
CA LYS A 96 -26.21 -7.86 -14.96
C LYS A 96 -25.65 -7.98 -16.38
N ALA A 97 -24.51 -8.66 -16.53
CA ALA A 97 -23.91 -8.89 -17.83
C ALA A 97 -24.76 -9.85 -18.71
N LYS A 98 -25.41 -10.85 -18.10
CA LYS A 98 -26.30 -11.78 -18.81
C LYS A 98 -27.56 -11.14 -19.37
N VAL A 99 -28.07 -10.09 -18.72
CA VAL A 99 -29.31 -9.40 -19.10
C VAL A 99 -29.04 -8.28 -20.14
N GLY A 100 -27.93 -8.37 -20.86
CA GLY A 100 -27.57 -7.44 -21.95
C GLY A 100 -26.78 -6.20 -21.51
N GLY A 101 -26.26 -6.17 -20.28
CA GLY A 101 -25.31 -5.15 -19.84
C GLY A 101 -23.86 -5.52 -20.12
N ASP A 102 -22.96 -4.53 -20.20
CA ASP A 102 -21.53 -4.81 -20.22
C ASP A 102 -21.06 -5.35 -18.86
N LEU A 103 -20.16 -6.34 -18.90
CA LEU A 103 -19.53 -6.90 -17.72
C LEU A 103 -18.51 -5.89 -17.14
N ASP A 104 -18.76 -5.41 -15.93
CA ASP A 104 -17.81 -4.57 -15.21
C ASP A 104 -16.70 -5.43 -14.56
N GLU A 105 -15.73 -5.84 -15.39
CA GLU A 105 -14.62 -6.69 -14.99
C GLU A 105 -13.83 -6.11 -13.80
N LYS A 106 -13.63 -4.79 -13.77
CA LYS A 106 -12.87 -4.11 -12.72
C LYS A 106 -13.57 -4.21 -11.37
N SER A 107 -14.91 -4.06 -11.35
CA SER A 107 -15.68 -4.24 -10.12
C SER A 107 -15.67 -5.69 -9.65
N VAL A 108 -15.79 -6.67 -10.57
CA VAL A 108 -15.70 -8.10 -10.21
C VAL A 108 -14.33 -8.43 -9.62
N GLU A 109 -13.25 -8.02 -10.26
CA GLU A 109 -11.89 -8.23 -9.76
C GLU A 109 -11.68 -7.54 -8.39
N PHE A 110 -12.22 -6.33 -8.21
CA PHE A 110 -12.17 -5.62 -6.93
C PHE A 110 -12.87 -6.41 -5.81
N GLU A 111 -14.05 -6.99 -6.07
CA GLU A 111 -14.78 -7.79 -5.08
C GLU A 111 -14.08 -9.10 -4.77
N LEU A 112 -13.51 -9.79 -5.76
CA LEU A 112 -12.70 -11.00 -5.56
C LEU A 112 -11.51 -10.72 -4.64
N LYS A 113 -10.76 -9.65 -4.92
CA LYS A 113 -9.66 -9.20 -4.04
C LYS A 113 -10.17 -8.81 -2.65
N SER A 114 -11.33 -8.17 -2.56
CA SER A 114 -11.93 -7.77 -1.28
C SER A 114 -12.29 -8.99 -0.44
N LEU A 115 -12.88 -10.03 -1.05
CA LEU A 115 -13.19 -11.31 -0.42
C LEU A 115 -11.95 -11.92 0.22
N ILE A 116 -10.85 -12.05 -0.53
CA ILE A 116 -9.57 -12.61 -0.03
C ILE A 116 -9.08 -11.82 1.18
N ASN A 117 -9.04 -10.49 1.07
CA ASN A 117 -8.50 -9.66 2.14
C ASN A 117 -9.37 -9.71 3.41
N ILE A 118 -10.70 -9.74 3.26
CA ILE A 118 -11.63 -9.86 4.40
C ILE A 118 -11.43 -11.23 5.06
N TYR A 119 -11.43 -12.31 4.28
CA TYR A 119 -11.24 -13.67 4.77
C TYR A 119 -9.90 -13.81 5.52
N GLN A 120 -8.78 -13.43 4.89
CA GLN A 120 -7.45 -13.47 5.50
C GLN A 120 -7.35 -12.67 6.79
N ARG A 121 -7.97 -11.48 6.81
CA ARG A 121 -8.00 -10.65 8.01
C ARG A 121 -8.76 -11.35 9.13
N GLN A 122 -9.95 -11.84 8.83
CA GLN A 122 -10.82 -12.49 9.81
C GLN A 122 -10.14 -13.72 10.41
N LEU A 123 -9.53 -14.58 9.59
CA LEU A 123 -8.76 -15.73 10.07
C LEU A 123 -7.59 -15.33 10.98
N LYS A 124 -6.86 -14.27 10.61
CA LYS A 124 -5.74 -13.77 11.42
C LYS A 124 -6.21 -13.22 12.77
N ASP A 125 -7.29 -12.46 12.78
CA ASP A 125 -7.83 -11.86 13.99
C ASP A 125 -8.46 -12.92 14.90
N THR A 126 -9.17 -13.91 14.34
CA THR A 126 -9.65 -15.10 15.07
C THR A 126 -8.50 -15.89 15.69
N LEU A 127 -7.43 -16.21 14.96
CA LEU A 127 -6.28 -16.92 15.53
C LEU A 127 -5.64 -16.16 16.71
N ARG A 128 -5.58 -14.82 16.63
CA ARG A 128 -5.08 -14.00 17.74
C ARG A 128 -5.99 -14.08 18.95
N GLN A 129 -7.32 -14.05 18.75
CA GLN A 129 -8.30 -14.20 19.82
C GLN A 129 -8.23 -15.59 20.46
N LEU A 130 -8.21 -16.66 19.65
CA LEU A 130 -8.08 -18.03 20.14
C LEU A 130 -6.80 -18.24 20.95
N LYS A 131 -5.67 -17.69 20.51
CA LYS A 131 -4.41 -17.74 21.28
C LYS A 131 -4.52 -17.03 22.64
N LYS A 132 -5.22 -15.90 22.69
CA LYS A 132 -5.45 -15.15 23.93
C LYS A 132 -6.36 -15.92 24.87
N LEU A 133 -7.54 -16.37 24.39
CA LEU A 133 -8.49 -17.15 25.18
C LEU A 133 -7.84 -18.43 25.70
N ALA A 134 -7.17 -19.19 24.83
CA ALA A 134 -6.48 -20.38 25.28
C ALA A 134 -5.46 -20.08 26.40
N GLY A 135 -4.82 -18.91 26.41
CA GLY A 135 -3.86 -18.49 27.45
C GLY A 135 -4.46 -18.11 28.80
N VAL A 136 -5.79 -18.01 28.92
CA VAL A 136 -6.48 -17.60 30.15
C VAL A 136 -7.18 -18.81 30.78
N GLU A 137 -6.86 -19.10 32.05
CA GLU A 137 -7.51 -20.18 32.81
C GLU A 137 -9.03 -20.01 32.85
N GLY A 138 -9.78 -21.12 32.71
CA GLY A 138 -11.25 -21.12 32.73
C GLY A 138 -11.94 -20.82 31.39
N THR A 139 -11.26 -20.23 30.39
CA THR A 139 -11.89 -19.86 29.09
C THR A 139 -11.71 -20.89 27.96
N ARG A 140 -11.28 -22.11 28.31
CA ARG A 140 -10.99 -23.18 27.33
C ARG A 140 -12.23 -23.57 26.51
N LYS A 141 -13.39 -23.70 27.16
CA LYS A 141 -14.65 -24.05 26.49
C LYS A 141 -15.05 -22.99 25.46
N ASP A 142 -14.87 -21.72 25.79
CA ASP A 142 -15.15 -20.60 24.87
C ASP A 142 -14.23 -20.62 23.66
N ALA A 143 -12.94 -20.92 23.87
CA ALA A 143 -11.97 -21.07 22.78
C ALA A 143 -12.34 -22.22 21.83
N VAL A 144 -12.77 -23.37 22.36
CA VAL A 144 -13.23 -24.51 21.56
C VAL A 144 -14.49 -24.15 20.77
N HIS A 145 -15.49 -23.57 21.43
CA HIS A 145 -16.73 -23.16 20.76
C HIS A 145 -16.47 -22.14 19.65
N GLN A 146 -15.61 -21.15 19.90
CA GLN A 146 -15.22 -20.16 18.89
C GLN A 146 -14.46 -20.81 17.73
N ALA A 147 -13.56 -21.76 18.00
CA ALA A 147 -12.83 -22.48 16.96
C ALA A 147 -13.81 -23.29 16.09
N GLN A 148 -14.69 -24.09 16.69
CA GLN A 148 -15.70 -24.87 15.97
C GLN A 148 -16.65 -23.99 15.14
N SER A 149 -17.13 -22.87 15.70
CA SER A 149 -17.94 -21.92 14.94
C SER A 149 -17.17 -21.37 13.74
N THR A 150 -15.90 -21.02 13.92
CA THR A 150 -15.07 -20.51 12.82
C THR A 150 -14.84 -21.57 11.75
N LEU A 151 -14.60 -22.82 12.15
CA LEU A 151 -14.42 -23.96 11.24
C LEU A 151 -15.67 -24.18 10.37
N ARG A 152 -16.87 -24.13 10.96
CA ARG A 152 -18.15 -24.21 10.22
C ARG A 152 -18.33 -23.05 9.24
N ASP A 153 -18.05 -21.83 9.68
CA ASP A 153 -18.15 -20.64 8.83
C ASP A 153 -17.16 -20.72 7.65
N MET A 154 -15.93 -21.20 7.88
CA MET A 154 -14.94 -21.43 6.83
C MET A 154 -15.41 -22.47 5.81
N GLU A 155 -15.95 -23.60 6.26
CA GLU A 155 -16.49 -24.62 5.36
C GLU A 155 -17.62 -24.08 4.48
N ALA A 156 -18.52 -23.29 5.04
CA ALA A 156 -19.59 -22.63 4.29
C ALA A 156 -19.03 -21.65 3.24
N ILE A 157 -18.00 -20.86 3.59
CA ILE A 157 -17.33 -19.94 2.65
C ILE A 157 -16.68 -20.72 1.49
N LEU A 158 -15.99 -21.82 1.80
CA LEU A 158 -15.35 -22.67 0.79
C LEU A 158 -16.40 -23.33 -0.11
N ALA A 159 -17.50 -23.83 0.45
CA ALA A 159 -18.61 -24.37 -0.32
C ALA A 159 -19.21 -23.32 -1.25
N GLN A 160 -19.51 -22.11 -0.74
CA GLN A 160 -20.05 -21.02 -1.56
C GLN A 160 -19.08 -20.60 -2.67
N LEU A 161 -17.76 -20.55 -2.40
CA LEU A 161 -16.78 -20.23 -3.42
C LEU A 161 -16.70 -21.32 -4.51
N ARG A 162 -16.60 -22.58 -4.10
CA ARG A 162 -16.28 -23.72 -4.99
C ARG A 162 -17.50 -24.30 -5.71
N GLN A 163 -18.67 -24.28 -5.07
CA GLN A 163 -19.90 -24.88 -5.60
C GLN A 163 -20.80 -23.84 -6.27
N GLU A 164 -20.93 -22.64 -5.70
CA GLU A 164 -21.85 -21.62 -6.22
C GLU A 164 -21.17 -20.63 -7.18
N LEU A 165 -19.98 -20.14 -6.79
CA LEU A 165 -19.33 -19.06 -7.53
C LEU A 165 -18.51 -19.60 -8.71
N ARG A 166 -17.76 -20.69 -8.50
CA ARG A 166 -16.90 -21.28 -9.53
C ARG A 166 -17.61 -21.62 -10.84
N PRO A 167 -18.78 -22.29 -10.86
CA PRO A 167 -19.45 -22.61 -12.13
C PRO A 167 -19.76 -21.36 -12.97
N ARG A 168 -20.07 -20.24 -12.31
CA ARG A 168 -20.37 -18.96 -12.98
C ARG A 168 -19.15 -18.37 -13.68
N PHE A 169 -17.93 -18.62 -13.17
CA PHE A 169 -16.69 -18.19 -13.80
C PHE A 169 -16.22 -19.14 -14.91
N LEU A 170 -16.77 -20.35 -15.00
CA LEU A 170 -16.50 -21.30 -16.08
C LEU A 170 -17.39 -21.07 -17.31
N GLU A 171 -18.35 -20.15 -17.23
CA GLU A 171 -19.22 -19.83 -18.36
C GLU A 171 -18.44 -19.17 -19.51
N ALA A 172 -18.82 -19.49 -20.76
CA ALA A 172 -18.09 -19.08 -21.96
C ALA A 172 -18.01 -17.55 -22.15
N ASN A 173 -18.99 -16.80 -21.63
CA ASN A 173 -19.06 -15.35 -21.69
C ASN A 173 -18.14 -14.62 -20.70
N ILE A 174 -17.45 -15.34 -19.80
CA ILE A 174 -16.51 -14.73 -18.86
C ILE A 174 -15.13 -14.60 -19.52
N PRO A 175 -14.52 -13.40 -19.54
CA PRO A 175 -13.17 -13.20 -20.08
C PRO A 175 -12.10 -13.97 -19.30
N ASP A 176 -11.07 -14.45 -19.99
CA ASP A 176 -9.94 -15.19 -19.39
C ASP A 176 -9.26 -14.45 -18.22
N PRO A 177 -9.04 -13.11 -18.25
CA PRO A 177 -8.47 -12.40 -17.11
C PRO A 177 -9.30 -12.54 -15.83
N LEU A 178 -10.63 -12.58 -15.93
CA LEU A 178 -11.50 -12.79 -14.77
C LEU A 178 -11.50 -14.23 -14.30
N ARG A 179 -11.40 -15.20 -15.21
CA ARG A 179 -11.23 -16.61 -14.82
C ARG A 179 -9.94 -16.78 -14.03
N GLN A 180 -8.84 -16.20 -14.52
CA GLN A 180 -7.56 -16.21 -13.81
C GLN A 180 -7.64 -15.48 -12.45
N ALA A 181 -8.32 -14.34 -12.39
CA ALA A 181 -8.56 -13.64 -11.12
C ALA A 181 -9.34 -14.50 -10.12
N PHE A 182 -10.32 -15.27 -10.58
CA PHE A 182 -11.04 -16.22 -9.73
C PHE A 182 -10.13 -17.35 -9.24
N GLU A 183 -9.31 -17.95 -10.13
CA GLU A 183 -8.36 -19.00 -9.74
C GLU A 183 -7.35 -18.52 -8.70
N TRP A 184 -6.80 -17.31 -8.85
CA TRP A 184 -5.96 -16.69 -7.83
C TRP A 184 -6.71 -16.43 -6.52
N SER A 185 -8.01 -16.18 -6.58
CA SER A 185 -8.85 -15.98 -5.40
C SER A 185 -9.05 -17.28 -4.63
N ASP A 186 -9.39 -18.37 -5.34
CA ASP A 186 -9.52 -19.70 -4.77
C ASP A 186 -8.19 -20.18 -4.18
N GLU A 187 -7.09 -20.07 -4.93
CA GLU A 187 -5.77 -20.45 -4.44
C GLU A 187 -5.37 -19.67 -3.18
N SER A 188 -5.64 -18.36 -3.13
CA SER A 188 -5.30 -17.52 -1.98
C SER A 188 -6.15 -17.82 -0.75
N ILE A 189 -7.45 -18.07 -0.94
CA ILE A 189 -8.38 -18.47 0.14
C ILE A 189 -8.00 -19.87 0.66
N SER A 190 -7.73 -20.81 -0.25
CA SER A 190 -7.27 -22.15 0.06
C SER A 190 -5.96 -22.13 0.87
N LEU A 191 -4.97 -21.34 0.43
CA LEU A 191 -3.69 -21.21 1.14
C LEU A 191 -3.86 -20.60 2.55
N SER A 192 -4.78 -19.64 2.67
CA SER A 192 -5.09 -19.00 3.96
C SER A 192 -5.80 -19.97 4.91
N THR A 193 -6.64 -20.84 4.35
CA THR A 193 -7.36 -21.91 5.05
C THR A 193 -6.38 -22.97 5.57
N GLU A 194 -5.51 -23.50 4.71
CA GLU A 194 -4.46 -24.47 5.09
C GLU A 194 -3.59 -23.91 6.22
N LYS A 195 -3.13 -22.66 6.11
CA LYS A 195 -2.34 -21.98 7.15
C LYS A 195 -3.09 -21.79 8.46
N PHE A 196 -4.40 -21.57 8.39
CA PHE A 196 -5.23 -21.45 9.58
C PHE A 196 -5.34 -22.80 10.29
N TYR A 197 -5.68 -23.86 9.56
CA TYR A 197 -5.75 -25.23 10.09
C TYR A 197 -4.43 -25.65 10.71
N PHE A 198 -3.31 -25.46 10.02
CA PHE A 198 -1.98 -25.79 10.57
C PHE A 198 -1.68 -25.05 11.89
N ARG A 199 -1.99 -23.75 11.95
CA ARG A 199 -1.77 -22.94 13.16
C ARG A 199 -2.72 -23.31 14.30
N LEU A 200 -3.95 -23.72 13.98
CA LEU A 200 -4.92 -24.17 14.96
C LEU A 200 -4.55 -25.54 15.50
N HIS A 201 -4.14 -26.48 14.63
CA HIS A 201 -3.59 -27.78 15.02
C HIS A 201 -2.41 -27.62 15.99
N GLY A 202 -1.44 -26.76 15.65
CA GLY A 202 -0.32 -26.46 16.54
C GLY A 202 -0.69 -25.75 17.84
N LEU A 203 -1.89 -25.13 17.93
CA LEU A 203 -2.42 -24.60 19.19
C LEU A 203 -3.06 -25.69 20.03
N CYS A 204 -3.76 -26.65 19.41
CA CYS A 204 -4.37 -27.80 20.07
C CYS A 204 -3.31 -28.72 20.69
N ASN A 205 -2.32 -29.13 19.89
CA ASN A 205 -1.27 -30.07 20.31
C ASN A 205 -0.47 -29.61 21.55
N ARG A 206 -0.38 -28.31 21.79
CA ARG A 206 0.34 -27.73 22.95
C ARG A 206 -0.46 -27.76 24.25
N ARG A 207 -1.70 -28.25 24.27
CA ARG A 207 -2.64 -28.06 25.39
C ARG A 207 -3.52 -29.29 25.59
N GLU A 208 -3.58 -29.77 26.83
CA GLU A 208 -4.39 -30.92 27.22
C GLU A 208 -5.90 -30.64 27.08
N GLY A 209 -6.66 -31.66 26.65
CA GLY A 209 -8.12 -31.63 26.53
C GLY A 209 -8.65 -30.94 25.28
N LEU A 210 -7.87 -30.92 24.19
CA LEU A 210 -8.27 -30.40 22.88
C LEU A 210 -8.23 -31.47 21.78
N ASP A 211 -8.17 -32.75 22.16
CA ASP A 211 -7.93 -33.88 21.25
C ASP A 211 -9.02 -34.02 20.17
N ASP A 212 -10.28 -33.83 20.53
CA ASP A 212 -11.41 -33.86 19.58
C ASP A 212 -11.31 -32.76 18.52
N LEU A 213 -10.90 -31.55 18.95
CA LEU A 213 -10.71 -30.41 18.06
C LEU A 213 -9.48 -30.60 17.18
N GLU A 214 -8.39 -31.16 17.72
CA GLU A 214 -7.21 -31.54 16.94
C GLU A 214 -7.58 -32.54 15.85
N ALA A 215 -8.30 -33.62 16.19
CA ALA A 215 -8.76 -34.62 15.25
C ALA A 215 -9.67 -34.03 14.16
N GLU A 216 -10.57 -33.11 14.52
CA GLU A 216 -11.40 -32.39 13.55
C GLU A 216 -10.56 -31.55 12.59
N VAL A 217 -9.60 -30.77 13.11
CA VAL A 217 -8.73 -29.91 12.32
C VAL A 217 -7.82 -30.73 11.40
N SER A 218 -7.29 -31.87 11.87
CA SER A 218 -6.46 -32.77 11.06
C SER A 218 -7.22 -33.32 9.86
N ARG A 219 -8.46 -33.78 10.04
CA ARG A 219 -9.32 -34.22 8.92
C ARG A 219 -9.56 -33.09 7.92
N LYS A 220 -9.86 -31.88 8.41
CA LYS A 220 -10.08 -30.71 7.55
C LYS A 220 -8.82 -30.28 6.81
N LEU A 221 -7.65 -30.39 7.43
CA LEU A 221 -6.35 -30.12 6.80
C LEU A 221 -6.07 -31.12 5.66
N GLU A 222 -6.36 -32.40 5.85
CA GLU A 222 -6.19 -33.43 4.83
C GLU A 222 -7.13 -33.19 3.63
N VAL A 223 -8.40 -32.90 3.88
CA VAL A 223 -9.37 -32.56 2.82
C VAL A 223 -8.88 -31.35 2.00
N GLU A 224 -8.37 -30.31 2.66
CA GLU A 224 -7.86 -29.13 1.98
C GLU A 224 -6.56 -29.41 1.22
N ALA A 225 -5.67 -30.26 1.74
CA ALA A 225 -4.46 -30.67 1.05
C ALA A 225 -4.77 -31.46 -0.23
N ILE A 226 -5.73 -32.40 -0.18
CA ILE A 226 -6.22 -33.14 -1.35
C ILE A 226 -6.80 -32.17 -2.39
N TYR A 227 -7.60 -31.19 -1.97
CA TYR A 227 -8.13 -30.17 -2.86
C TYR A 227 -7.01 -29.41 -3.57
N ARG A 228 -6.03 -28.89 -2.82
CA ARG A 228 -4.90 -28.15 -3.37
C ARG A 228 -4.09 -28.97 -4.36
N ALA A 229 -3.82 -30.24 -4.06
CA ALA A 229 -3.17 -31.17 -4.97
C ALA A 229 -3.97 -31.36 -6.27
N SER A 230 -5.29 -31.55 -6.18
CA SER A 230 -6.17 -31.70 -7.35
C SER A 230 -6.21 -30.48 -8.27
N ARG A 231 -5.88 -29.28 -7.74
CA ARG A 231 -5.84 -28.01 -8.49
C ARG A 231 -4.43 -27.64 -8.95
N GLY A 232 -3.41 -28.39 -8.53
CA GLY A 232 -2.00 -28.02 -8.76
C GLY A 232 -1.55 -26.81 -7.94
N PHE A 233 -2.21 -26.51 -6.82
CA PHE A 233 -1.82 -25.40 -5.95
C PHE A 233 -0.62 -25.81 -5.07
N PRO A 234 0.50 -25.05 -5.09
CA PRO A 234 1.68 -25.37 -4.28
C PRO A 234 1.34 -25.43 -2.80
N SER A 235 1.64 -26.54 -2.13
CA SER A 235 1.29 -26.76 -0.72
C SER A 235 2.52 -27.16 0.08
N GLN A 236 2.57 -26.70 1.34
CA GLN A 236 3.63 -26.94 2.32
C GLN A 236 5.06 -26.54 1.89
N VAL A 237 5.93 -26.46 2.90
CA VAL A 237 7.36 -26.22 2.74
C VAL A 237 8.02 -27.57 3.00
N ASP A 238 8.62 -28.17 1.97
CA ASP A 238 9.37 -29.42 2.12
C ASP A 238 10.80 -29.11 2.58
N PRO A 239 11.24 -29.54 3.78
CA PRO A 239 12.61 -29.35 4.24
C PRO A 239 13.67 -29.89 3.27
N ALA A 240 13.33 -30.86 2.43
CA ALA A 240 14.25 -31.50 1.49
C ALA A 240 14.36 -30.76 0.14
N SER A 241 13.40 -29.90 -0.23
CA SER A 241 13.34 -29.27 -1.56
C SER A 241 13.35 -27.74 -1.49
N SER A 242 14.55 -27.15 -1.64
CA SER A 242 14.72 -25.69 -1.66
C SER A 242 13.95 -25.01 -2.81
N ASP A 243 13.87 -25.64 -3.98
CA ASP A 243 13.26 -25.04 -5.16
C ASP A 243 11.73 -24.97 -5.05
N GLN A 244 11.10 -26.02 -4.53
CA GLN A 244 9.66 -26.02 -4.27
C GLN A 244 9.28 -24.98 -3.22
N ASN A 245 10.09 -24.84 -2.17
CA ASN A 245 9.90 -23.83 -1.14
C ASN A 245 9.99 -22.42 -1.72
N PHE A 246 10.96 -22.17 -2.61
CA PHE A 246 11.09 -20.90 -3.28
C PHE A 246 9.87 -20.58 -4.16
N ALA A 247 9.42 -21.55 -4.96
CA ALA A 247 8.23 -21.40 -5.80
C ALA A 247 6.97 -21.11 -4.97
N PHE A 248 6.76 -21.84 -3.88
CA PHE A 248 5.67 -21.61 -2.93
C PHE A 248 5.71 -20.18 -2.35
N LEU A 249 6.88 -19.72 -1.88
CA LEU A 249 7.05 -18.38 -1.32
C LEU A 249 6.80 -17.29 -2.37
N GLN A 250 7.24 -17.51 -3.61
CA GLN A 250 6.99 -16.59 -4.71
C GLN A 250 5.49 -16.49 -5.01
N GLN A 251 4.80 -17.62 -5.10
CA GLN A 251 3.36 -17.69 -5.36
C GLN A 251 2.56 -17.02 -4.25
N GLU A 252 2.86 -17.31 -2.97
CA GLU A 252 2.24 -16.63 -1.84
C GLU A 252 2.42 -15.11 -1.92
N SER A 253 3.65 -14.66 -2.19
CA SER A 253 3.98 -13.23 -2.30
C SER A 253 3.21 -12.56 -3.44
N MET A 254 3.09 -13.24 -4.59
CA MET A 254 2.32 -12.77 -5.74
C MET A 254 0.84 -12.63 -5.38
N LEU A 255 0.21 -13.68 -4.86
CA LEU A 255 -1.22 -13.68 -4.48
C LEU A 255 -1.53 -12.59 -3.46
N LYS A 256 -0.66 -12.44 -2.46
CA LYS A 256 -0.79 -11.39 -1.43
C LYS A 256 -0.71 -9.99 -2.05
N LYS A 257 0.29 -9.72 -2.91
CA LYS A 257 0.44 -8.42 -3.57
C LYS A 257 -0.76 -8.13 -4.48
N TRP A 258 -1.21 -9.13 -5.23
CA TRP A 258 -2.35 -9.02 -6.13
C TRP A 258 -3.65 -8.69 -5.36
N ALA A 259 -3.95 -9.43 -4.29
CA ALA A 259 -5.11 -9.18 -3.45
C ALA A 259 -5.08 -7.79 -2.80
N GLN A 260 -3.94 -7.40 -2.20
CA GLN A 260 -3.86 -6.14 -1.46
C GLN A 260 -3.87 -4.89 -2.35
N LYS A 261 -3.44 -5.02 -3.62
CA LYS A 261 -3.41 -3.92 -4.60
C LYS A 261 -4.74 -3.15 -4.68
N THR A 262 -5.87 -3.82 -4.45
CA THR A 262 -7.21 -3.22 -4.49
C THR A 262 -7.44 -2.10 -3.47
N TYR A 263 -6.60 -2.00 -2.43
CA TYR A 263 -6.71 -0.96 -1.41
C TYR A 263 -5.61 0.08 -1.47
N TYR A 264 -4.53 -0.17 -2.22
CA TYR A 264 -3.42 0.76 -2.34
C TYR A 264 -3.83 1.95 -3.20
N MET A 265 -3.45 3.14 -2.74
CA MET A 265 -3.63 4.39 -3.46
C MET A 265 -2.38 4.65 -4.29
N THR A 266 -2.57 5.02 -5.55
CA THR A 266 -1.47 5.48 -6.38
C THR A 266 -1.04 6.87 -5.93
N GLN A 267 0.26 7.08 -5.84
CA GLN A 267 0.84 8.38 -5.49
C GLN A 267 1.44 9.02 -6.75
N GLU A 268 0.93 10.18 -7.15
CA GLU A 268 1.49 10.97 -8.25
C GLU A 268 2.16 12.23 -7.72
N LYS A 269 3.41 12.49 -8.14
CA LYS A 269 4.12 13.73 -7.79
C LYS A 269 3.37 14.94 -8.33
N MET A 270 3.12 15.93 -7.49
CA MET A 270 2.49 17.18 -7.93
C MET A 270 3.45 17.99 -8.81
N ARG A 271 3.10 18.17 -10.10
CA ARG A 271 3.83 19.02 -11.07
C ARG A 271 3.95 20.49 -10.64
N SER A 272 3.10 20.96 -9.72
CA SER A 272 3.09 22.34 -9.23
C SER A 272 4.44 22.81 -8.65
N VAL A 273 5.22 21.92 -8.04
CA VAL A 273 6.55 22.27 -7.50
C VAL A 273 7.54 22.59 -8.63
N GLN A 274 7.49 21.81 -9.72
CA GLN A 274 8.34 22.03 -10.89
C GLN A 274 8.03 23.38 -11.56
N HIS A 275 6.75 23.72 -11.73
CA HIS A 275 6.36 25.02 -12.29
C HIS A 275 6.84 26.20 -11.46
N LEU A 276 6.77 26.11 -10.12
CA LEU A 276 7.29 27.15 -9.23
C LEU A 276 8.81 27.31 -9.35
N THR A 277 9.55 26.20 -9.42
CA THR A 277 11.00 26.28 -9.64
C THR A 277 11.34 26.97 -10.94
N THR A 278 10.66 26.62 -12.04
CA THR A 278 10.86 27.26 -13.35
C THR A 278 10.57 28.75 -13.31
N LEU A 279 9.50 29.16 -12.61
CA LEU A 279 9.15 30.57 -12.44
C LEU A 279 10.24 31.34 -11.67
N LEU A 280 10.75 30.79 -10.56
CA LEU A 280 11.85 31.40 -9.82
C LEU A 280 13.15 31.47 -10.64
N MET A 281 13.45 30.43 -11.44
CA MET A 281 14.58 30.45 -12.37
C MET A 281 14.43 31.53 -13.44
N ALA A 282 13.20 31.76 -13.93
CA ALA A 282 12.89 32.82 -14.88
C ALA A 282 13.06 34.21 -14.24
N VAL A 283 12.59 34.40 -13.01
CA VAL A 283 12.79 35.66 -12.25
C VAL A 283 14.29 35.96 -12.07
N ALA A 284 15.10 34.97 -11.68
CA ALA A 284 16.54 35.15 -11.57
C ALA A 284 17.18 35.59 -12.90
N ALA A 285 16.73 35.01 -14.03
CA ALA A 285 17.21 35.39 -15.35
C ALA A 285 16.77 36.82 -15.75
N MET A 286 15.53 37.22 -15.42
CA MET A 286 15.03 38.56 -15.70
C MET A 286 15.81 39.63 -14.92
N VAL A 287 16.07 39.41 -13.63
CA VAL A 287 16.86 40.33 -12.79
C VAL A 287 18.28 40.47 -13.32
N ALA A 288 18.92 39.35 -13.70
CA ALA A 288 20.26 39.39 -14.29
C ALA A 288 20.28 40.12 -15.65
N MET A 289 19.28 39.89 -16.52
CA MET A 289 19.15 40.60 -17.79
C MET A 289 18.96 42.11 -17.57
N LEU A 290 18.11 42.50 -16.62
CA LEU A 290 17.89 43.90 -16.28
C LEU A 290 19.20 44.59 -15.86
N PHE A 291 20.01 43.93 -15.03
CA PHE A 291 21.34 44.43 -14.65
C PHE A 291 22.23 44.68 -15.87
N ALA A 292 22.31 43.72 -16.79
CA ALA A 292 23.13 43.87 -17.99
C ALA A 292 22.65 44.99 -18.93
N VAL A 293 21.32 45.15 -19.06
CA VAL A 293 20.72 46.25 -19.83
C VAL A 293 21.10 47.60 -19.20
N VAL A 294 20.94 47.76 -17.88
CA VAL A 294 21.33 48.99 -17.16
C VAL A 294 22.82 49.26 -17.31
N ALA A 295 23.68 48.24 -17.16
CA ALA A 295 25.12 48.39 -17.35
C ALA A 295 25.48 48.83 -18.79
N THR A 296 24.77 48.30 -19.79
CA THR A 296 24.94 48.70 -21.20
C THR A 296 24.55 50.17 -21.41
N PHE A 297 23.45 50.63 -20.80
CA PHE A 297 23.07 52.04 -20.84
C PHE A 297 24.11 52.95 -20.18
N LEU A 298 24.65 52.54 -19.03
CA LEU A 298 25.72 53.27 -18.36
C LEU A 298 27.01 53.30 -19.21
N ALA A 299 27.36 52.17 -19.85
CA ALA A 299 28.51 52.09 -20.76
C ALA A 299 28.40 53.12 -21.90
N ASN A 300 27.22 53.18 -22.52
CA ASN A 300 26.93 54.13 -23.60
C ASN A 300 26.92 55.59 -23.13
N HIS A 301 26.57 55.85 -21.87
CA HIS A 301 26.54 57.21 -21.35
C HIS A 301 27.94 57.75 -21.04
N TYR A 302 28.83 56.92 -20.49
CA TYR A 302 30.17 57.35 -20.05
C TYR A 302 31.27 57.16 -21.08
N PHE A 303 31.14 56.19 -22.00
CA PHE A 303 32.18 55.88 -22.98
C PHE A 303 31.66 56.05 -24.41
N PRO A 304 32.48 56.54 -25.34
CA PRO A 304 32.14 56.51 -26.76
C PRO A 304 31.86 55.09 -27.21
N GLN A 305 30.78 54.94 -27.99
CA GLN A 305 30.41 53.67 -28.58
C GLN A 305 31.58 53.13 -29.43
N ASN A 306 31.86 51.83 -29.32
CA ASN A 306 32.99 51.13 -29.98
C ASN A 306 34.40 51.48 -29.48
N SER A 307 34.54 52.10 -28.30
CA SER A 307 35.84 52.29 -27.66
C SER A 307 36.30 51.04 -26.89
N VAL A 308 37.62 50.89 -26.68
CA VAL A 308 38.18 49.80 -25.87
C VAL A 308 37.63 49.78 -24.43
N PRO A 309 37.51 50.93 -23.71
CA PRO A 309 36.89 50.96 -22.39
C PRO A 309 35.43 50.51 -22.38
N PHE A 310 34.68 50.85 -23.43
CA PHE A 310 33.29 50.42 -23.61
C PHE A 310 33.16 48.89 -23.72
N ALA A 311 33.98 48.27 -24.58
CA ALA A 311 33.99 46.82 -24.75
C ALA A 311 34.39 46.08 -23.45
N LEU A 312 35.39 46.61 -22.74
CA LEU A 312 35.83 46.04 -21.46
C LEU A 312 34.74 46.12 -20.40
N MET A 313 34.01 47.24 -20.31
CA MET A 313 32.89 47.38 -19.37
C MET A 313 31.76 46.39 -19.69
N LEU A 314 31.45 46.14 -20.96
CA LEU A 314 30.46 45.14 -21.38
C LEU A 314 30.86 43.72 -20.98
N ILE A 315 32.11 43.32 -21.22
CA ILE A 315 32.59 41.98 -20.84
C ILE A 315 32.45 41.77 -19.33
N VAL A 316 32.86 42.77 -18.53
CA VAL A 316 32.73 42.74 -17.07
C VAL A 316 31.25 42.66 -16.67
N ALA A 317 30.38 43.50 -17.25
CA ALA A 317 28.95 43.50 -16.96
C ALA A 317 28.28 42.13 -17.27
N TYR A 318 28.68 41.48 -18.36
CA TYR A 318 28.17 40.14 -18.72
C TYR A 318 28.67 39.07 -17.75
N ALA A 319 29.93 39.12 -17.31
CA ALA A 319 30.43 38.21 -16.28
C ALA A 319 29.70 38.40 -14.93
N PHE A 320 29.44 39.66 -14.53
CA PHE A 320 28.67 39.98 -13.33
C PHE A 320 27.21 39.52 -13.42
N LYS A 321 26.56 39.71 -14.57
CA LYS A 321 25.21 39.18 -14.84
C LYS A 321 25.14 37.68 -14.56
N ASP A 322 26.09 36.90 -15.07
CA ASP A 322 26.07 35.46 -14.88
C ASP A 322 26.26 35.06 -13.42
N ARG A 323 27.12 35.77 -12.67
CA ARG A 323 27.25 35.56 -11.22
C ARG A 323 26.00 35.95 -10.44
N ILE A 324 25.38 37.08 -10.76
CA ILE A 324 24.10 37.50 -10.16
C ILE A 324 23.02 36.43 -10.38
N LYS A 325 22.90 35.91 -11.62
CA LYS A 325 21.95 34.85 -11.95
C LYS A 325 22.21 33.58 -11.14
N GLU A 326 23.45 33.13 -11.04
CA GLU A 326 23.81 31.93 -10.27
C GLU A 326 23.53 32.10 -8.77
N THR A 327 23.93 33.23 -8.19
CA THR A 327 23.67 33.54 -6.78
C THR A 327 22.17 33.59 -6.50
N LEU A 328 21.38 34.27 -7.34
CA LEU A 328 19.92 34.30 -7.21
C LEU A 328 19.30 32.91 -7.33
N ARG A 329 19.77 32.08 -8.27
CA ARG A 329 19.30 30.69 -8.38
C ARG A 329 19.60 29.89 -7.12
N ALA A 330 20.81 30.00 -6.58
CA ALA A 330 21.20 29.31 -5.35
C ALA A 330 20.37 29.78 -4.15
N VAL A 331 20.12 31.08 -4.04
CA VAL A 331 19.27 31.68 -2.99
C VAL A 331 17.82 31.21 -3.12
N PHE A 332 17.22 31.28 -4.31
CA PHE A 332 15.84 30.81 -4.51
C PHE A 332 15.70 29.31 -4.26
N LEU A 333 16.68 28.51 -4.65
CA LEU A 333 16.70 27.07 -4.38
C LEU A 333 16.91 26.75 -2.89
N SER A 334 17.64 27.57 -2.15
CA SER A 334 17.82 27.37 -0.70
C SER A 334 16.59 27.78 0.12
N PHE A 335 15.77 28.72 -0.39
CA PHE A 335 14.49 29.09 0.21
C PHE A 335 13.32 28.18 -0.16
N LEU A 336 13.40 27.48 -1.31
CA LEU A 336 12.32 26.61 -1.80
C LEU A 336 11.86 25.52 -0.79
N PRO A 337 12.76 24.78 -0.08
CA PRO A 337 12.37 23.74 0.87
C PRO A 337 11.67 24.29 2.12
N ARG A 338 11.89 25.58 2.44
CA ARG A 338 11.24 26.25 3.59
C ARG A 338 9.81 26.71 3.26
N LEU A 339 9.51 26.96 1.98
CA LEU A 339 8.22 27.45 1.51
C LEU A 339 7.33 26.32 0.93
N VAL A 340 7.94 25.24 0.46
CA VAL A 340 7.26 24.12 -0.20
C VAL A 340 7.67 22.82 0.45
N SER A 341 6.70 21.95 0.71
CA SER A 341 6.95 20.61 1.26
C SER A 341 7.89 19.83 0.34
N ASP A 342 8.89 19.15 0.89
CA ASP A 342 9.93 18.43 0.14
C ASP A 342 9.36 17.37 -0.81
N ARG A 343 8.23 16.76 -0.44
CA ARG A 343 7.42 15.94 -1.34
C ARG A 343 5.94 16.30 -1.20
N ARG A 344 5.25 16.43 -2.34
CA ARG A 344 3.78 16.50 -2.42
C ARG A 344 3.25 15.51 -3.44
N ASN A 345 2.38 14.61 -2.98
CA ASN A 345 1.78 13.58 -3.80
C ASN A 345 0.25 13.72 -3.79
N LYS A 346 -0.38 13.54 -4.95
CA LYS A 346 -1.81 13.29 -5.03
C LYS A 346 -2.07 11.82 -4.70
N LEU A 347 -3.09 11.56 -3.89
CA LEU A 347 -3.58 10.23 -3.58
C LEU A 347 -4.74 9.92 -4.53
N ILE A 348 -4.56 8.88 -5.33
CA ILE A 348 -5.54 8.42 -6.31
C ILE A 348 -6.09 7.08 -5.84
N SER A 349 -7.41 6.95 -5.82
CA SER A 349 -8.07 5.70 -5.46
C SER A 349 -7.78 4.62 -6.52
N PRO A 350 -7.95 3.34 -6.16
CA PRO A 350 -7.94 2.23 -7.13
C PRO A 350 -8.91 2.43 -8.31
N THR A 351 -9.98 3.19 -8.10
CA THR A 351 -10.97 3.55 -9.12
C THR A 351 -10.57 4.76 -10.00
N GLY A 352 -9.37 5.32 -9.80
CA GLY A 352 -8.84 6.44 -10.57
C GLY A 352 -9.28 7.84 -10.08
N LYS A 353 -10.06 7.93 -8.99
CA LYS A 353 -10.52 9.22 -8.45
C LYS A 353 -9.48 9.81 -7.51
N VAL A 354 -9.23 11.12 -7.61
CA VAL A 354 -8.37 11.82 -6.65
C VAL A 354 -9.11 11.95 -5.32
N ILE A 355 -8.53 11.38 -4.26
CA ILE A 355 -9.15 11.30 -2.93
C ILE A 355 -8.47 12.19 -1.89
N GLY A 356 -7.25 12.65 -2.14
CA GLY A 356 -6.55 13.54 -1.22
C GLY A 356 -5.15 13.90 -1.68
N ASN A 357 -4.45 14.63 -0.81
CA ASN A 357 -3.06 15.02 -1.02
C ASN A 357 -2.24 14.62 0.21
N SER A 358 -1.01 14.20 -0.01
CA SER A 358 -0.01 13.96 1.03
C SER A 358 1.16 14.91 0.85
N SER A 359 1.66 15.47 1.94
CA SER A 359 2.83 16.33 1.96
C SER A 359 3.80 15.89 3.04
N LEU A 360 5.06 15.71 2.68
CA LEU A 360 6.15 15.34 3.60
C LEU A 360 7.14 16.49 3.68
N HIS A 361 7.58 16.77 4.91
CA HIS A 361 8.66 17.71 5.20
C HIS A 361 9.70 17.03 6.09
N VAL A 362 10.98 17.26 5.81
CA VAL A 362 12.10 16.67 6.55
C VAL A 362 13.06 17.76 6.97
N ALA A 363 13.41 17.76 8.24
CA ALA A 363 14.44 18.62 8.80
C ALA A 363 15.47 17.77 9.54
N PHE A 364 16.75 18.09 9.34
CA PHE A 364 17.84 17.61 10.19
C PHE A 364 18.14 18.72 11.17
N ASN A 365 18.17 18.39 12.46
CA ASN A 365 18.59 19.30 13.52
C ASN A 365 20.08 19.21 13.75
#